data_AF-V5H8D5-F1
#
_entry.id   AF-V5H8D5-F1
#
_cell.length_a   1.000
_cell.length_b   1.000
_cell.length_c   1.000
_cell.angle_alpha   90.00
_cell.angle_beta   90.00
_cell.angle_gamma   90.00
#
_symmetry.space_group_name_H-M   'P 1'
#
loop_
_entity.id
_entity.type
_entity.pdbx_description
1 polymer ?
#
loop_
_entity_poly.entity_id
_entity_poly.type
_entity_poly.pdbx_seq_one_letter_code
_entity_poly.pdbx_strand_id
1 'polypeptide(L)' 'EECPLQFPDVSPLDHSQECPRYAAIAQGDSAIVLEDLEPLQLELETLLVSVCERRRRLTHETQLLVSWQEKKLPL' A
#
# COMPACT_ATOMS: atom_id res chain seq x y z
N GLU A 1 9.46 -29.01 8.50
CA GLU A 1 9.45 -28.05 7.38
C GLU A 1 9.71 -26.65 7.92
N GLU A 2 10.45 -25.84 7.18
CA GLU A 2 10.72 -24.43 7.50
C GLU A 2 9.46 -23.59 7.25
N CYS A 3 9.21 -22.58 8.08
CA CYS A 3 8.02 -21.75 7.96
C CYS A 3 8.11 -20.88 6.70
N PRO A 4 7.12 -20.90 5.78
CA PRO A 4 7.20 -20.18 4.50
C PRO A 4 6.87 -18.68 4.61
N LEU A 5 6.59 -18.16 5.81
CA LEU A 5 6.11 -16.79 6.02
C LEU A 5 7.27 -15.79 5.97
N GLN A 6 7.12 -14.76 5.13
CA GLN A 6 8.16 -13.74 4.92
C GLN A 6 7.93 -12.47 5.73
N PHE A 7 6.73 -12.30 6.31
CA PHE A 7 6.34 -11.13 7.10
C PHE A 7 6.77 -9.79 6.46
N PRO A 8 6.44 -9.54 5.17
CA PRO A 8 6.83 -8.31 4.51
C PRO A 8 6.18 -7.11 5.18
N ASP A 9 6.87 -5.96 5.15
CA ASP A 9 6.25 -4.70 5.56
C ASP A 9 5.13 -4.33 4.57
N VAL A 10 3.94 -4.19 5.14
CA VAL A 10 2.68 -3.84 4.48
C VAL A 10 2.08 -2.57 5.11
N SER A 11 2.91 -1.79 5.81
CA SER A 11 2.51 -0.48 6.29
C SER A 11 2.12 0.42 5.12
N PRO A 12 1.07 1.26 5.28
CA PRO A 12 0.76 2.26 4.28
C PRO A 12 1.91 3.27 4.14
N LEU A 13 2.03 3.88 2.96
CA LEU A 13 2.91 5.03 2.76
C LEU A 13 2.53 6.16 3.72
N ASP A 14 3.52 6.78 4.34
CA ASP A 14 3.31 8.01 5.09
C ASP A 14 3.12 9.19 4.13
N HIS A 15 1.87 9.42 3.76
CA HIS A 15 1.50 10.51 2.85
C HIS A 15 1.79 11.90 3.44
N SER A 16 1.97 12.05 4.75
CA SER A 16 2.37 13.34 5.33
C SER A 16 3.80 13.73 4.96
N GLN A 17 4.66 12.74 4.69
CA GLN A 17 6.05 12.93 4.30
C GLN A 17 6.23 12.83 2.78
N GLU A 18 5.60 11.83 2.17
CA GLU A 18 5.84 11.45 0.76
C GLU A 18 4.87 12.13 -0.22
N CYS A 19 3.70 12.58 0.27
CA CYS A 19 2.66 13.21 -0.55
C CYS A 19 2.05 14.44 0.15
N PRO A 20 2.88 15.46 0.46
CA PRO A 20 2.48 16.59 1.30
C PRO A 20 1.36 17.43 0.67
N ARG A 21 1.28 17.54 -0.67
CA ARG A 21 0.21 18.31 -1.32
C ARG A 21 -1.14 17.64 -1.15
N TYR A 22 -1.19 16.33 -1.42
CA TYR A 22 -2.34 15.49 -1.16
C TYR A 22 -2.73 15.57 0.32
N ALA A 23 -1.77 15.47 1.24
CA ALA A 23 -2.02 15.52 2.68
C ALA A 23 -2.69 16.85 3.09
N ALA A 24 -2.17 17.99 2.62
CA ALA A 24 -2.74 19.30 2.90
C ALA A 24 -4.17 19.45 2.38
N ILE A 25 -4.44 18.96 1.16
CA ILE A 25 -5.79 18.98 0.57
C ILE A 25 -6.74 18.06 1.34
N ALA A 26 -6.30 16.84 1.66
CA ALA A 26 -7.10 15.85 2.37
C ALA A 26 -7.46 16.29 3.80
N GLN A 27 -6.58 17.07 4.44
CA GLN A 27 -6.81 17.68 5.75
C GLN A 27 -7.73 18.92 5.67
N GLY A 28 -8.00 19.43 4.46
CA GLY A 28 -8.79 20.64 4.25
C GLY A 28 -8.00 21.93 4.47
N ASP A 29 -6.67 21.84 4.57
CA ASP A 29 -5.78 22.97 4.86
C ASP A 29 -5.43 23.80 3.62
N SER A 30 -5.82 23.35 2.42
CA SER A 30 -5.53 24.06 1.17
C SER A 30 -6.62 23.88 0.12
N ALA A 31 -6.98 25.00 -0.51
CA ALA A 31 -7.80 25.00 -1.72
C ALA A 31 -6.93 24.65 -2.93
N ILE A 32 -7.44 23.81 -3.83
CA ILE A 32 -6.72 23.38 -5.03
C ILE A 32 -6.64 24.54 -6.04
N VAL A 33 -5.44 24.94 -6.43
CA VAL A 33 -5.22 25.86 -7.56
C VAL A 33 -4.63 25.13 -8.77
N LEU A 34 -4.67 25.77 -9.94
CA LEU A 34 -4.24 25.14 -11.21
C LEU A 34 -2.78 24.65 -11.16
N GLU A 35 -1.91 25.40 -10.49
CA GLU A 35 -0.48 25.09 -10.33
C GLU A 35 -0.24 23.83 -9.48
N ASP A 36 -1.22 23.43 -8.67
CA ASP A 36 -1.12 22.25 -7.82
C ASP A 36 -1.46 20.95 -8.55
N LEU A 37 -2.06 21.02 -9.75
CA LEU A 37 -2.62 19.84 -10.40
C LEU A 37 -1.56 18.82 -10.81
N GLU A 38 -0.45 19.26 -11.42
CA GLU A 38 0.63 18.38 -11.85
C GLU A 38 1.33 17.68 -10.66
N PRO A 39 1.78 18.39 -9.61
CA PRO A 39 2.37 17.72 -8.44
C PRO A 39 1.35 16.85 -7.71
N LEU A 40 0.08 17.28 -7.60
CA LEU A 40 -0.97 16.47 -7.00
C LEU A 40 -1.22 15.18 -7.77
N GLN A 41 -1.21 15.23 -9.11
CA GLN A 41 -1.35 14.04 -9.95
C GLN A 41 -0.23 13.04 -9.65
N LEU A 42 1.03 13.50 -9.61
CA LEU A 42 2.17 12.64 -9.32
C LEU A 42 2.08 11.99 -7.93
N GLU A 43 1.65 12.76 -6.92
CA GLU A 43 1.44 12.23 -5.58
C GLU A 43 0.31 11.19 -5.53
N LEU A 44 -0.79 11.42 -6.24
CA LEU A 44 -1.89 10.44 -6.36
C LEU A 44 -1.43 9.15 -7.06
N GLU A 45 -0.62 9.26 -8.10
CA GLU A 45 -0.01 8.11 -8.77
C GLU A 45 0.91 7.32 -7.82
N THR A 46 1.72 8.02 -7.03
CA THR A 46 2.57 7.43 -5.99
C THR A 46 1.75 6.66 -4.95
N LEU A 47 0.66 7.25 -4.45
CA LEU A 47 -0.26 6.60 -3.52
C LEU A 47 -0.92 5.37 -4.12
N LEU A 48 -1.37 5.46 -5.38
CA LEU A 48 -1.99 4.35 -6.09
C LEU A 48 -1.02 3.18 -6.25
N VAL A 49 0.23 3.45 -6.66
CA VAL A 49 1.27 2.42 -6.78
C VAL A 49 1.55 1.77 -5.43
N SER A 50 1.69 2.56 -4.36
CA SER A 50 1.90 2.05 -3.00
C SER A 50 0.76 1.11 -2.55
N VAL A 51 -0.50 1.50 -2.77
CA VAL A 51 -1.66 0.66 -2.47
C VAL A 51 -1.65 -0.63 -3.29
N CYS A 52 -1.32 -0.55 -4.59
CA CYS A 52 -1.26 -1.73 -5.45
C CYS A 52 -0.19 -2.72 -5.01
N GLU A 53 1.01 -2.25 -4.69
CA GLU A 53 2.11 -3.09 -4.20
C GLU A 53 1.77 -3.74 -2.86
N ARG A 54 1.24 -2.95 -1.91
CA ARG A 54 0.81 -3.47 -0.61
C ARG A 54 -0.29 -4.52 -0.76
N ARG A 55 -1.28 -4.29 -1.63
CA ARG A 55 -2.33 -5.27 -1.95
C ARG A 55 -1.72 -6.55 -2.53
N ARG A 56 -0.78 -6.44 -3.47
CA ARG A 56 -0.11 -7.59 -4.08
C ARG A 56 0.63 -8.43 -3.02
N ARG A 57 1.36 -7.79 -2.10
CA ARG A 57 2.06 -8.46 -0.99
C ARG A 57 1.08 -9.17 -0.06
N LEU A 58 0.01 -8.51 0.36
CA LEU A 58 -1.03 -9.09 1.23
C LEU A 58 -1.69 -10.31 0.57
N THR A 59 -2.04 -10.21 -0.72
CA THR A 59 -2.60 -11.34 -1.47
C THR A 59 -1.63 -12.51 -1.52
N HIS A 60 -0.34 -12.26 -1.74
CA HIS A 60 0.69 -13.29 -1.76
C HIS A 60 0.83 -14.00 -0.40
N GLU A 61 0.96 -13.25 0.70
CA GLU A 61 1.06 -13.84 2.05
C GLU A 61 -0.20 -14.62 2.41
N THR A 62 -1.38 -14.13 2.03
CA THR A 62 -2.65 -14.84 2.24
C THR A 62 -2.68 -16.18 1.49
N GLN A 63 -2.21 -16.20 0.24
CA GLN A 63 -2.11 -17.43 -0.54
C GLN A 63 -1.10 -18.42 0.06
N LEU A 64 0.05 -17.92 0.56
CA LEU A 64 1.03 -18.74 1.26
C LEU A 64 0.41 -19.39 2.50
N LEU A 65 -0.30 -18.62 3.33
CA LEU A 65 -0.98 -19.11 4.53
C LEU A 65 -2.00 -20.20 4.20
N VAL A 66 -2.86 -19.98 3.20
CA VAL A 66 -3.86 -20.96 2.75
C VAL A 66 -3.17 -22.26 2.29
N SER A 67 -2.17 -22.15 1.40
CA SER A 67 -1.46 -23.32 0.89
C SER A 67 -0.71 -24.10 1.98
N TRP A 68 -0.19 -23.40 2.99
CA TRP A 68 0.51 -24.02 4.12
C TRP A 68 -0.45 -24.73 5.06
N GLN A 69 -1.65 -24.17 5.29
CA GLN A 69 -2.71 -24.83 6.04
C GLN A 69 -3.17 -26.11 5.34
N GLU A 70 -3.39 -26.07 4.02
CA GLU A 70 -3.80 -27.23 3.23
C GLU A 70 -2.76 -28.35 3.28
N LYS A 71 -1.46 -28.03 3.16
CA LYS A 71 -0.37 -29.02 3.29
C LYS A 71 -0.29 -29.67 4.67
N LYS A 72 -0.72 -28.97 5.72
CA LYS A 72 -0.70 -29.48 7.10
C LYS A 72 -1.86 -30.41 7.42
N LEU A 73 -2.96 -30.35 6.69
CA LEU A 73 -4.10 -31.25 6.88
C LEU A 73 -3.77 -32.59 6.19
N PRO A 74 -3.57 -33.69 6.93
CA PRO A 74 -3.51 -35.00 6.30
C PRO A 74 -4.91 -35.32 5.75
N LEU A 75 -4.97 -35.77 4.49
CA LEU A 75 -6.16 -36.41 3.91
C LEU A 75 -6.59 -37.63 4.73
#